data_AF-A0A6P8RX44-F1
#
_entry.id   AF-A0A6P8RX44-F1
#
_cell.length_a   1.000
_cell.length_b   1.000
_cell.length_c   1.000
_cell.angle_alpha   90.00
_cell.angle_beta   90.00
_cell.angle_gamma   90.00
#
_symmetry.space_group_name_H-M   'P 1'
#
loop_
_entity.id
_entity.type
_entity.pdbx_description
1 polymer ?
#
loop_
_entity_poly.entity_id
_entity_poly.type
_entity_poly.pdbx_seq_one_letter_code
_entity_poly.pdbx_strand_id
1 'polypeptide(L)'
;MTASLDMLHRELPRAIVNVVQIFWMEHLRKIDDGTIGCQLQKQFCSCLVSPADGSAELQELLNQNALFQIKLEKLIGSGRYDKKNNFAVVLQPFLKKALPPQKSDGSIDYSYFSVDCFHFSIKGHEQLALGLWNNMVQPENEKFKFEIFSNPVKILCPSQLHPYLYTRKSLASLALNGSYSIILLIFILELGFW
;
A
#
# COMPACT_ATOMS: atom_id res chain seq x y z
N MET A 1 15.67 -1.51 -3.72
CA MET A 1 14.45 -1.22 -4.52
C MET A 1 14.77 -0.58 -5.87
N THR A 2 15.47 0.57 -5.93
CA THR A 2 15.76 1.26 -7.21
C THR A 2 16.40 0.37 -8.27
N ALA A 3 17.50 -0.33 -7.94
CA ALA A 3 18.17 -1.22 -8.89
C ALA A 3 17.25 -2.31 -9.46
N SER A 4 16.40 -2.90 -8.61
CA SER A 4 15.43 -3.92 -9.03
C SER A 4 14.37 -3.35 -9.98
N LEU A 5 13.80 -2.18 -9.65
CA LEU A 5 12.80 -1.53 -10.50
C LEU A 5 13.41 -1.02 -11.82
N ASP A 6 14.65 -0.52 -11.80
CA ASP A 6 15.38 -0.12 -13.00
C ASP A 6 15.61 -1.33 -13.93
N MET A 7 15.98 -2.48 -13.37
CA MET A 7 16.11 -3.74 -14.11
C MET A 7 14.78 -4.16 -14.72
N LEU A 8 13.69 -4.22 -13.93
CA LEU A 8 12.37 -4.60 -14.44
C LEU A 8 11.90 -3.65 -15.55
N HIS A 9 12.10 -2.34 -15.37
CA HIS A 9 11.75 -1.34 -16.39
C HIS A 9 12.58 -1.49 -17.67
N ARG A 10 13.82 -1.98 -17.58
CA ARG A 10 14.68 -2.21 -18.75
C ARG A 10 14.30 -3.51 -19.47
N GLU A 11 14.14 -4.59 -18.73
CA GLU A 11 14.03 -5.95 -19.29
C GLU A 11 12.59 -6.37 -19.64
N LEU A 12 11.57 -5.86 -18.93
CA LEU A 12 10.19 -6.28 -19.19
C LEU A 12 9.53 -5.40 -20.27
N PRO A 13 9.01 -6.02 -21.35
CA PRO A 13 8.41 -5.26 -22.46
C PRO A 13 7.01 -4.73 -22.13
N ARG A 14 6.27 -5.39 -21.24
CA ARG A 14 4.93 -4.96 -20.80
C ARG A 14 4.62 -5.51 -19.42
N ALA A 15 4.48 -4.64 -18.41
CA ALA A 15 4.20 -5.08 -17.04
C ALA A 15 3.57 -3.99 -16.18
N ILE A 16 2.77 -4.40 -15.19
CA ILE A 16 2.37 -3.57 -14.05
C ILE A 16 3.08 -4.16 -12.82
N VAL A 17 3.97 -3.39 -12.22
CA VAL A 17 4.68 -3.76 -11.01
C VAL A 17 3.97 -3.16 -9.81
N ASN A 18 3.27 -4.00 -9.05
CA ASN A 18 2.66 -3.62 -7.78
C ASN A 18 3.69 -3.70 -6.66
N VAL A 19 3.99 -2.57 -6.03
CA VAL A 19 4.92 -2.50 -4.90
C VAL A 19 4.11 -2.27 -3.63
N VAL A 20 4.05 -3.28 -2.76
CA VAL A 20 3.32 -3.19 -1.48
C VAL A 20 4.16 -2.39 -0.47
N GLN A 21 3.54 -1.41 0.18
CA GLN A 21 4.19 -0.65 1.26
C GLN A 21 4.34 -1.52 2.51
N ILE A 22 5.43 -1.36 3.24
CA ILE A 22 5.63 -2.05 4.52
C ILE A 22 4.76 -1.42 5.62
N PHE A 23 4.27 -2.23 6.55
CA PHE A 23 3.60 -1.78 7.77
C PHE A 23 4.62 -1.22 8.79
N TRP A 24 4.12 -0.79 9.96
CA TRP A 24 4.96 -0.43 11.09
C TRP A 24 5.42 -1.68 11.83
N MET A 25 6.71 -1.99 11.73
CA MET A 25 7.32 -3.20 12.29
C MET A 25 7.16 -3.28 13.82
N GLU A 26 7.04 -2.13 14.50
CA GLU A 26 6.80 -2.04 15.94
C GLU A 26 5.69 -2.97 16.42
N HIS A 27 4.63 -3.10 15.62
CA HIS A 27 3.48 -3.90 15.98
C HIS A 27 3.79 -5.39 16.16
N LEU A 28 4.83 -5.91 15.50
CA LEU A 28 5.27 -7.30 15.65
C LEU A 28 5.83 -7.59 17.04
N ARG A 29 6.26 -6.57 17.80
CA ARG A 29 6.74 -6.75 19.19
C ARG A 29 5.65 -7.30 20.10
N LYS A 30 4.38 -6.98 19.81
CA LYS A 30 3.20 -7.39 20.59
C LYS A 30 2.64 -8.75 20.18
N ILE A 31 3.18 -9.38 19.13
CA ILE A 31 2.72 -10.68 18.65
C ILE A 31 3.51 -11.75 19.39
N ASP A 32 2.87 -12.40 20.36
CA ASP A 32 3.45 -13.50 21.14
C ASP A 32 2.36 -14.40 21.70
N ASP A 33 2.25 -15.63 21.21
CA ASP A 33 1.32 -16.62 21.75
C ASP A 33 1.97 -17.52 22.82
N GLY A 34 3.25 -17.28 23.15
CA GLY A 34 4.01 -18.06 24.12
C GLY A 34 4.56 -19.39 23.57
N THR A 35 4.33 -19.72 22.30
CA THR A 35 4.86 -20.94 21.69
C THR A 35 6.33 -20.80 21.31
N ILE A 36 7.04 -21.93 21.25
CA ILE A 36 8.45 -21.98 20.84
C ILE A 36 8.64 -21.42 19.43
N GLY A 37 7.71 -21.69 18.50
CA GLY A 37 7.78 -21.19 17.13
C GLY A 37 7.79 -19.66 17.08
N CYS A 38 6.86 -19.04 17.81
CA CYS A 38 6.77 -17.59 17.96
C CYS A 38 8.07 -16.99 18.53
N GLN A 39 8.62 -17.61 19.58
CA GLN A 39 9.83 -17.12 20.26
C GLN A 39 11.10 -17.24 19.40
N LEU A 40 11.27 -18.34 18.67
CA LEU A 40 12.43 -18.52 17.77
C LEU A 40 12.46 -17.44 16.68
N GLN A 41 11.30 -17.13 16.10
CA GLN A 41 11.23 -16.08 15.09
C GLN A 41 11.62 -14.70 15.63
N LYS A 42 11.25 -14.40 16.88
CA LYS A 42 11.68 -13.18 17.56
C LYS A 42 13.20 -13.10 17.75
N GLN A 43 13.86 -14.23 18.03
CA GLN A 43 15.32 -14.26 18.19
C GLN A 43 16.07 -13.85 16.92
N PHE A 44 15.55 -14.20 15.74
CA PHE A 44 16.15 -13.77 14.46
C PHE A 44 15.97 -12.27 14.17
N CYS A 45 15.04 -11.61 14.85
CA CYS A 45 14.72 -10.19 14.70
C CYS A 45 15.08 -9.39 15.96
N SER A 46 16.25 -9.63 16.55
CA SER A 46 16.67 -9.04 17.83
C SER A 46 16.59 -7.51 17.86
N CYS A 47 16.91 -6.83 16.75
CA CYS A 47 16.79 -5.37 16.63
C CYS A 47 15.36 -4.85 16.85
N LEU A 48 14.35 -5.68 16.58
CA LEU A 48 12.94 -5.32 16.74
C LEU A 48 12.42 -5.62 18.14
N VAL A 49 12.77 -6.78 18.70
CA VAL A 49 12.14 -7.29 19.93
C VAL A 49 12.92 -6.99 21.20
N SER A 50 14.25 -6.84 21.11
CA SER A 50 15.11 -6.67 22.29
C SER A 50 15.10 -5.25 22.87
N PRO A 51 15.00 -4.17 22.06
CA PRO A 51 14.94 -2.82 22.61
C PRO A 51 13.77 -2.64 23.59
N ALA A 52 14.05 -2.02 24.73
CA ALA A 52 13.05 -1.66 25.71
C ALA A 52 12.11 -0.56 25.17
N ASP A 53 10.90 -0.49 25.71
CA ASP A 53 9.97 0.59 25.38
C ASP A 53 10.58 1.95 25.74
N GLY A 54 10.46 2.93 24.83
CA GLY A 54 11.02 4.26 25.00
C GLY A 54 12.54 4.37 24.83
N SER A 55 13.24 3.27 24.55
CA SER A 55 14.69 3.28 24.31
C SER A 55 15.09 4.03 23.04
N ALA A 56 16.33 4.51 22.99
CA ALA A 56 16.88 5.17 21.81
C ALA A 56 16.98 4.20 20.62
N GLU A 57 17.26 2.93 20.89
CA GLU A 57 17.35 1.86 19.90
C GLU A 57 15.99 1.59 19.25
N LEU A 58 14.91 1.56 20.04
CA LEU A 58 13.56 1.44 19.50
C LEU A 58 13.20 2.66 18.65
N GLN A 59 13.50 3.87 19.12
CA GLN A 59 13.25 5.09 18.36
C GLN A 59 13.99 5.11 17.02
N GLU A 60 15.24 4.67 16.98
CA GLU A 60 16.00 4.55 15.74
C GLU A 60 15.35 3.56 14.76
N LEU A 61 14.87 2.42 15.26
CA LEU A 61 14.15 1.46 14.41
C LEU A 61 12.87 2.07 13.81
N LEU A 62 12.09 2.81 14.60
CA LEU A 62 10.88 3.48 14.13
C LEU A 62 11.22 4.56 13.08
N ASN A 63 12.29 5.32 13.30
CA ASN A 63 12.79 6.29 12.33
C ASN A 63 13.18 5.64 11.02
N GLN A 64 13.90 4.51 11.06
CA GLN A 64 14.26 3.76 9.85
C GLN A 64 13.03 3.22 9.11
N ASN A 65 12.02 2.72 9.84
CA ASN A 65 10.78 2.27 9.24
C ASN A 65 10.04 3.43 8.52
N ALA A 66 9.94 4.60 9.16
CA ALA A 66 9.33 5.79 8.59
C ALA A 66 10.10 6.28 7.36
N LEU A 67 11.44 6.35 7.46
CA LEU A 67 12.31 6.73 6.36
C LEU A 67 12.18 5.77 5.17
N PHE A 68 12.04 4.46 5.43
CA PHE A 68 11.80 3.48 4.37
C PHE A 68 10.48 3.77 3.65
N GLN A 69 9.38 3.95 4.40
CA GLN A 69 8.07 4.25 3.79
C GLN A 69 8.12 5.53 2.94
N ILE A 70 8.71 6.60 3.47
CA ILE A 70 8.86 7.91 2.79
C ILE A 70 9.72 7.78 1.54
N LYS A 71 10.88 7.11 1.63
CA LYS A 71 11.79 6.94 0.48
C LYS A 71 11.15 6.09 -0.60
N LEU A 72 10.39 5.05 -0.24
CA LEU A 72 9.68 4.21 -1.21
C LEU A 72 8.58 5.00 -1.94
N GLU A 73 7.80 5.77 -1.19
CA GLU A 73 6.78 6.69 -1.73
C GLU A 73 7.39 7.72 -2.67
N LYS A 74 8.49 8.36 -2.28
CA LYS A 74 9.20 9.32 -3.12
C LYS A 74 9.76 8.66 -4.38
N LEU A 75 10.36 7.47 -4.27
CA LEU A 75 10.91 6.75 -5.40
C LEU A 75 9.83 6.44 -6.44
N ILE A 76 8.71 5.84 -6.01
CA ILE A 76 7.62 5.48 -6.92
C ILE A 76 6.88 6.73 -7.40
N GLY A 77 6.70 7.73 -6.55
CA GLY A 77 6.11 9.05 -6.82
C GLY A 77 6.89 9.94 -7.78
N SER A 78 8.18 9.67 -8.00
CA SER A 78 9.08 10.55 -8.75
C SER A 78 8.81 10.64 -10.27
N GLY A 79 7.93 9.80 -10.81
CA GLY A 79 7.73 9.68 -12.25
C GLY A 79 8.86 8.96 -12.99
N ARG A 80 9.89 8.46 -12.29
CA ARG A 80 11.07 7.80 -12.88
C ARG A 80 10.72 6.68 -13.87
N TYR A 81 9.66 5.93 -13.60
CA TYR A 81 9.24 4.77 -14.39
C TYR A 81 8.07 5.06 -15.35
N ASP A 82 7.60 6.31 -15.39
CA ASP A 82 6.47 6.73 -16.24
C ASP A 82 6.97 7.12 -17.65
N LYS A 83 8.09 6.56 -18.11
CA LYS A 83 8.70 6.88 -19.41
C LYS A 83 8.09 6.10 -20.57
N LYS A 84 7.52 4.92 -20.30
CA LYS A 84 6.90 4.03 -21.29
C LYS A 84 5.38 3.99 -21.11
N ASN A 85 4.64 3.63 -22.16
CA ASN A 85 3.17 3.50 -22.09
C ASN A 85 2.71 2.05 -21.82
N ASN A 86 3.63 1.09 -21.85
CA ASN A 86 3.39 -0.34 -21.65
C ASN A 86 3.96 -0.85 -20.32
N PHE A 87 4.47 0.04 -19.46
CA PHE A 87 5.04 -0.33 -18.17
C PHE A 87 4.57 0.65 -17.10
N ALA A 88 4.21 0.14 -15.92
CA ALA A 88 3.81 0.96 -14.77
C ALA A 88 4.37 0.40 -13.47
N VAL A 89 4.72 1.29 -12.53
CA VAL A 89 5.04 0.94 -11.15
C VAL A 89 4.03 1.63 -10.25
N VAL A 90 3.30 0.85 -9.44
CA VAL A 90 2.20 1.35 -8.61
C VAL A 90 2.46 0.98 -7.16
N LEU A 91 2.46 1.97 -6.28
CA LEU A 91 2.55 1.75 -4.83
C LEU A 91 1.17 1.31 -4.32
N GLN A 92 1.14 0.25 -3.51
CA GLN A 92 -0.06 -0.29 -2.87
C GLN A 92 0.07 -0.15 -1.35
N PRO A 93 -0.49 0.92 -0.75
CA PRO A 93 -0.22 1.30 0.63
C PRO A 93 -1.11 0.63 1.68
N PHE A 94 -1.83 -0.45 1.35
CA PHE A 94 -2.85 -1.00 2.26
C PHE A 94 -2.34 -1.40 3.64
N LEU A 95 -1.07 -1.80 3.75
CA LEU A 95 -0.44 -2.15 5.02
C LEU A 95 0.19 -0.97 5.75
N LYS A 96 0.37 0.19 5.12
CA LYS A 96 1.18 1.32 5.63
C LYS A 96 0.87 1.68 7.09
N LYS A 97 -0.40 1.61 7.47
CA LYS A 97 -0.91 1.96 8.81
C LYS A 97 -1.67 0.81 9.49
N ALA A 98 -1.55 -0.41 8.96
CA ALA A 98 -2.31 -1.54 9.44
C ALA A 98 -1.89 -1.92 10.87
N LEU A 99 -2.85 -1.94 11.80
CA LEU A 99 -2.67 -2.59 13.09
C LEU A 99 -2.79 -4.11 12.94
N PRO A 100 -2.16 -4.90 13.84
CA PRO A 100 -2.28 -6.35 13.84
C PRO A 100 -3.72 -6.84 13.85
N PRO A 101 -3.99 -8.06 13.35
CA PRO A 101 -5.33 -8.63 13.41
C PRO A 101 -5.74 -8.85 14.85
N GLN A 102 -6.95 -8.41 15.18
CA GLN A 102 -7.54 -8.49 16.51
C GLN A 102 -8.87 -9.26 16.47
N LYS A 103 -9.19 -9.92 17.59
CA LYS A 103 -10.51 -10.50 17.87
C LYS A 103 -11.45 -9.43 18.43
N SER A 104 -12.72 -9.79 18.66
CA SER A 104 -13.73 -8.89 19.23
C SER A 104 -13.41 -8.39 20.64
N ASP A 105 -12.58 -9.11 21.39
CA ASP A 105 -12.11 -8.72 22.73
C ASP A 105 -10.83 -7.86 22.70
N GLY A 106 -10.31 -7.52 21.51
CA GLY A 106 -9.09 -6.73 21.32
C GLY A 106 -7.78 -7.53 21.42
N SER A 107 -7.84 -8.83 21.75
CA SER A 107 -6.66 -9.70 21.73
C SER A 107 -6.21 -9.99 20.29
N ILE A 108 -4.94 -10.35 20.10
CA ILE A 108 -4.41 -10.70 18.77
C ILE A 108 -5.13 -11.95 18.24
N ASP A 109 -5.58 -11.89 16.98
CA ASP A 109 -6.12 -13.04 16.27
C ASP A 109 -4.99 -13.80 15.57
N TYR A 110 -4.39 -14.75 16.29
CA TYR A 110 -3.30 -15.60 15.78
C TYR A 110 -3.68 -16.48 14.59
N SER A 111 -4.97 -16.65 14.28
CA SER A 111 -5.40 -17.43 13.10
C SER A 111 -4.99 -16.81 11.76
N TYR A 112 -4.57 -15.54 11.76
CA TYR A 112 -4.01 -14.84 10.59
C TYR A 112 -2.52 -15.14 10.36
N PHE A 113 -1.84 -15.81 11.29
CA PHE A 113 -0.40 -16.11 11.20
C PHE A 113 -0.15 -17.62 11.14
N SER A 114 1.04 -17.97 10.66
CA SER A 114 1.60 -19.32 10.70
C SER A 114 2.13 -19.64 12.10
N VAL A 115 2.68 -20.85 12.28
CA VAL A 115 3.21 -21.35 13.57
C VAL A 115 4.38 -20.54 14.14
N ASP A 116 4.97 -19.64 13.35
CA ASP A 116 6.06 -18.75 13.74
C ASP A 116 5.59 -17.34 14.14
N CYS A 117 4.29 -17.07 14.15
CA CYS A 117 3.70 -15.77 14.44
C CYS A 117 4.15 -14.61 13.53
N PHE A 118 4.77 -14.89 12.38
CA PHE A 118 5.34 -13.86 11.51
C PHE A 118 4.85 -14.00 10.08
N HIS A 119 4.99 -15.19 9.49
CA HIS A 119 4.41 -15.45 8.19
C HIS A 119 2.89 -15.50 8.31
N PHE A 120 2.18 -15.02 7.30
CA PHE A 120 0.73 -15.07 7.29
C PHE A 120 0.23 -16.49 7.02
N SER A 121 -0.87 -16.87 7.65
CA SER A 121 -1.62 -18.07 7.28
C SER A 121 -2.35 -17.86 5.95
N ILE A 122 -3.04 -18.90 5.47
CA ILE A 122 -3.96 -18.76 4.31
C ILE A 122 -4.96 -17.63 4.55
N LYS A 123 -5.56 -17.55 5.74
CA LYS A 123 -6.50 -16.48 6.14
C LYS A 123 -5.85 -15.10 6.05
N GLY A 124 -4.60 -14.96 6.49
CA GLY A 124 -3.84 -13.71 6.34
C GLY A 124 -3.55 -13.36 4.89
N HIS A 125 -3.16 -14.34 4.07
CA HIS A 125 -2.92 -14.14 2.64
C HIS A 125 -4.19 -13.73 1.88
N GLU A 126 -5.35 -14.31 2.19
CA GLU A 126 -6.65 -13.92 1.61
C GLU A 126 -6.93 -12.44 1.89
N GLN A 127 -6.72 -12.00 3.13
CA GLN A 127 -6.92 -10.61 3.53
C GLN A 127 -5.97 -9.64 2.82
N LEU A 128 -4.69 -10.01 2.67
CA LEU A 128 -3.73 -9.25 1.86
C LEU A 128 -4.17 -9.13 0.39
N ALA A 129 -4.67 -10.23 -0.18
CA ALA A 129 -5.13 -10.25 -1.57
C ALA A 129 -6.33 -9.31 -1.78
N LEU A 130 -7.28 -9.26 -0.84
CA LEU A 130 -8.40 -8.31 -0.87
C LEU A 130 -7.91 -6.86 -0.80
N GLY A 131 -6.97 -6.56 0.10
CA GLY A 131 -6.35 -5.24 0.22
C GLY A 131 -5.65 -4.80 -1.08
N LEU A 132 -4.86 -5.70 -1.67
CA LEU A 132 -4.17 -5.46 -2.95
C LEU A 132 -5.17 -5.27 -4.10
N TRP A 133 -6.17 -6.12 -4.20
CA TRP A 133 -7.18 -6.04 -5.25
C TRP A 133 -7.91 -4.70 -5.25
N ASN A 134 -8.45 -4.30 -4.10
CA ASN A 134 -9.12 -3.02 -3.94
C ASN A 134 -8.20 -1.86 -4.33
N ASN A 135 -6.95 -1.91 -3.89
CA ASN A 135 -5.96 -0.92 -4.27
C ASN A 135 -5.71 -0.87 -5.78
N MET A 136 -5.65 -1.99 -6.50
CA MET A 136 -5.46 -1.97 -7.96
C MET A 136 -6.63 -1.33 -8.71
N VAL A 137 -7.85 -1.40 -8.17
CA VAL A 137 -9.08 -0.85 -8.78
C VAL A 137 -9.50 0.51 -8.22
N GLN A 138 -8.63 1.17 -7.44
CA GLN A 138 -8.86 2.52 -6.91
C GLN A 138 -7.85 3.52 -7.46
N PRO A 139 -8.19 4.82 -7.59
CA PRO A 139 -7.24 5.85 -8.00
C PRO A 139 -6.16 6.09 -6.93
N GLU A 140 -5.05 6.74 -7.31
CA GLU A 140 -3.85 6.91 -6.46
C GLU A 140 -4.13 7.64 -5.13
N ASN A 141 -5.07 8.58 -5.13
CA ASN A 141 -5.49 9.36 -3.96
C ASN A 141 -6.51 8.65 -3.05
N GLU A 142 -7.11 7.53 -3.49
CA GLU A 142 -8.20 6.84 -2.76
C GLU A 142 -7.86 5.38 -2.43
N LYS A 143 -6.58 5.04 -2.53
CA LYS A 143 -6.04 3.72 -2.19
C LYS A 143 -6.44 3.30 -0.77
N PHE A 144 -7.10 2.15 -0.66
CA PHE A 144 -7.54 1.53 0.59
C PHE A 144 -6.37 1.27 1.55
N LYS A 145 -6.62 1.46 2.85
CA LYS A 145 -5.69 1.17 3.94
C LYS A 145 -6.42 0.45 5.06
N PHE A 146 -5.81 -0.60 5.58
CA PHE A 146 -6.31 -1.26 6.79
C PHE A 146 -6.15 -0.33 7.99
N GLU A 147 -7.19 -0.24 8.80
CA GLU A 147 -7.09 0.28 10.17
C GLU A 147 -6.63 -0.86 11.08
N ILE A 148 -7.42 -1.93 11.16
CA ILE A 148 -7.06 -3.20 11.79
C ILE A 148 -7.05 -4.26 10.69
N PHE A 149 -6.00 -5.09 10.66
CA PHE A 149 -5.81 -6.05 9.59
C PHE A 149 -6.94 -7.09 9.50
N SER A 150 -7.60 -7.43 10.61
CA SER A 150 -8.73 -8.37 10.64
C SER A 150 -10.09 -7.74 10.28
N ASN A 151 -10.16 -6.42 10.03
CA ASN A 151 -11.42 -5.78 9.67
C ASN A 151 -11.94 -6.33 8.34
N PRO A 152 -13.25 -6.65 8.21
CA PRO A 152 -13.80 -7.15 6.95
C PRO A 152 -13.53 -6.21 5.78
N VAL A 153 -13.04 -6.76 4.66
CA VAL A 153 -12.81 -6.00 3.43
C VAL A 153 -13.94 -6.27 2.46
N LYS A 154 -14.67 -5.24 2.07
CA LYS A 154 -15.60 -5.32 0.93
C LYS A 154 -14.79 -5.31 -0.37
N ILE A 155 -14.87 -6.37 -1.15
CA ILE A 155 -14.23 -6.43 -2.47
C ILE A 155 -14.90 -5.43 -3.43
N LEU A 156 -14.07 -4.68 -4.15
CA LEU A 156 -14.51 -3.72 -5.16
C LEU A 156 -14.47 -4.36 -6.56
N CYS A 157 -15.51 -4.08 -7.36
CA CYS A 157 -15.58 -4.49 -8.76
C CYS A 157 -15.33 -3.27 -9.65
N PRO A 158 -14.53 -3.38 -10.73
CA PRO A 158 -14.41 -2.33 -11.74
C PRO A 158 -15.78 -1.95 -12.31
N SER A 159 -16.02 -0.65 -12.50
CA SER A 159 -17.26 -0.16 -13.12
C SER A 159 -17.10 -0.08 -14.65
N GLN A 160 -18.21 0.09 -15.36
CA GLN A 160 -18.15 0.34 -16.82
C GLN A 160 -17.41 1.65 -17.16
N LEU A 161 -17.45 2.66 -16.27
CA LEU A 161 -16.73 3.92 -16.43
C LEU A 161 -15.23 3.77 -16.22
N HIS A 162 -14.81 2.83 -15.36
CA HIS A 162 -13.40 2.55 -15.05
C HIS A 162 -13.12 1.04 -15.08
N PRO A 163 -13.07 0.43 -16.29
CA PRO A 163 -12.94 -1.03 -16.43
C PRO A 163 -11.51 -1.55 -16.30
N TYR A 164 -10.52 -0.66 -16.09
CA TYR A 164 -9.09 -0.99 -16.06
C TYR A 164 -8.47 -0.72 -14.69
N LEU A 165 -7.33 -1.38 -14.43
CA LEU A 165 -6.53 -1.11 -13.23
C LEU A 165 -5.91 0.28 -13.28
N TYR A 166 -5.89 0.96 -12.14
CA TYR A 166 -5.37 2.32 -12.05
C TYR A 166 -3.84 2.34 -12.06
N THR A 167 -3.30 3.20 -12.91
CA THR A 167 -1.88 3.55 -12.97
C THR A 167 -1.76 5.07 -12.99
N ARG A 168 -0.60 5.64 -12.64
CA ARG A 168 -0.45 7.10 -12.59
C ARG A 168 -0.76 7.78 -13.94
N LYS A 169 -0.38 7.16 -15.05
CA LYS A 169 -0.60 7.72 -16.39
C LYS A 169 -2.07 7.74 -16.81
N SER A 170 -2.91 6.82 -16.33
CA SER A 170 -4.31 6.78 -16.76
C SER A 170 -5.10 8.03 -16.35
N LEU A 171 -4.67 8.72 -15.28
CA LEU A 171 -5.26 9.99 -14.85
C LEU A 171 -4.80 11.18 -15.70
N ALA A 172 -3.56 11.17 -16.21
CA ALA A 172 -3.05 12.24 -17.08
C ALA A 172 -3.77 12.27 -18.44
N SER A 173 -4.13 11.11 -19.00
CA SER A 173 -4.92 11.05 -20.24
C SER A 173 -6.38 11.49 -20.05
N LEU A 174 -6.96 11.24 -18.87
CA LEU A 174 -8.32 11.71 -18.53
C LEU A 174 -8.35 13.23 -18.28
N ALA A 175 -7.31 13.78 -17.63
CA ALA A 175 -7.18 15.22 -17.43
C ALA A 175 -6.99 15.98 -18.77
N LEU A 176 -6.30 15.39 -19.74
CA LEU A 176 -6.13 15.97 -21.08
C LEU A 176 -7.41 15.90 -21.94
N ASN A 177 -8.29 14.92 -21.69
CA ASN A 177 -9.57 14.79 -22.40
C ASN A 177 -10.75 15.48 -21.69
N GLY A 178 -10.58 15.91 -20.44
CA GLY A 178 -11.67 16.43 -19.59
C GLY A 178 -11.77 17.96 -19.46
N SER A 179 -10.90 18.74 -20.11
CA SER A 179 -10.81 20.19 -19.87
C SER A 179 -11.24 21.11 -21.01
N TYR A 180 -12.00 20.63 -22.00
CA TYR A 180 -12.51 21.49 -23.08
C TYR A 180 -14.01 21.84 -23.01
N SER A 181 -14.80 21.27 -22.09
CA SER A 181 -16.26 21.51 -22.07
C SER A 181 -16.81 22.39 -20.95
N ILE A 182 -16.00 22.87 -20.00
CA ILE A 182 -16.52 23.64 -18.84
C ILE A 182 -16.17 25.13 -18.89
N ILE A 183 -15.23 25.56 -19.74
CA ILE A 183 -14.82 26.97 -19.82
C ILE A 183 -15.63 27.80 -20.85
N LEU A 184 -16.41 27.16 -21.74
CA LEU A 184 -17.19 27.87 -22.78
C LEU A 184 -18.64 28.22 -22.38
N LEU A 185 -18.95 28.28 -21.08
CA LEU A 185 -20.31 28.59 -20.59
C LEU A 185 -20.42 29.85 -19.74
N ILE A 186 -19.34 30.64 -19.60
CA ILE A 186 -19.36 31.89 -18.81
C ILE A 186 -19.27 33.17 -19.68
N PHE A 187 -19.14 33.08 -21.01
CA PHE A 187 -19.00 34.27 -21.87
C PHE A 187 -20.16 34.57 -22.84
N ILE A 188 -21.35 33.98 -22.68
CA ILE A 188 -22.51 34.23 -23.58
C ILE A 188 -23.75 34.76 -22.81
N LEU A 189 -23.58 35.47 -21.70
CA LEU A 189 -24.73 36.13 -21.02
C LEU A 189 -24.60 37.64 -20.80
N GLU A 190 -23.59 38.32 -21.33
CA GLU A 190 -23.50 39.80 -21.21
C GLU A 190 -23.31 40.57 -22.53
N LEU A 191 -23.72 40.01 -23.66
CA LEU A 191 -23.85 40.80 -24.90
C LEU A 191 -25.16 40.48 -25.62
N GLY A 192 -26.23 41.09 -25.09
CA GLY A 192 -27.55 41.16 -25.70
C GLY A 192 -28.17 42.53 -25.42
N PHE A 193 -27.93 43.45 -26.36
CA PHE A 193 -28.52 44.77 -26.57
C PHE A 193 -29.94 44.98 -26.00
N TRP A 194 -30.17 46.06 -25.24
CA TRP A 194 -30.96 47.28 -25.55
C TRP A 194 -30.95 48.21 -24.33
#